data_AF-A0A1I0Y6F6-F1
#
_entry.id   AF-A0A1I0Y6F6-F1
#
_cell.length_a   1.000
_cell.length_b   1.000
_cell.length_c   1.000
_cell.angle_alpha   90.00
_cell.angle_beta   90.00
_cell.angle_gamma   90.00
#
_symmetry.space_group_name_H-M   'P 1'
#
loop_
_entity.id
_entity.type
_entity.pdbx_description
1 polymer ?
#
loop_
_entity_poly.entity_id
_entity_poly.type
_entity_poly.pdbx_seq_one_letter_code
_entity_poly.pdbx_strand_id
1 'polypeptide(L)' 'MKGIVKRYGSELALDYVDLDIQKGEIVGLLGPNGAGKTTLIHTLTG' A
#
# COMPACT_ATOMS: atom_id res chain seq x y z
N MET A 1 1.08 7.14 8.05
CA MET A 1 1.26 5.70 8.33
C MET A 1 2.67 5.29 7.96
N LYS A 2 3.32 4.46 8.77
CA LYS A 2 4.74 4.13 8.61
C LYS A 2 4.96 2.62 8.66
N GLY A 3 5.89 2.12 7.86
CA GLY A 3 6.36 0.74 7.86
C GLY A 3 5.29 -0.29 7.51
N ILE A 4 4.39 0.02 6.56
CA ILE A 4 3.36 -0.94 6.13
C ILE A 4 4.02 -2.12 5.43
N VAL A 5 3.84 -3.30 6.02
CA VAL A 5 4.33 -4.58 5.47
C VAL A 5 3.14 -5.52 5.30
N LYS A 6 3.07 -6.18 4.15
CA LYS A 6 2.06 -7.21 3.89
C LYS A 6 2.70 -8.38 3.17
N ARG A 7 2.48 -9.57 3.71
CA ARG A 7 2.88 -10.84 3.10
C ARG A 7 1.67 -11.71 2.81
N TYR A 8 1.75 -12.48 1.74
CA TYR A 8 0.84 -13.57 1.43
C TYR A 8 1.67 -14.85 1.31
N GLY A 9 1.62 -15.69 2.35
CA GLY A 9 2.56 -16.81 2.48
C GLY A 9 4.00 -16.31 2.54
N SER A 10 4.85 -16.80 1.64
CA SER A 10 6.25 -16.37 1.51
C SER A 10 6.44 -15.08 0.70
N GLU A 11 5.42 -14.66 -0.06
CA GLU A 11 5.52 -13.50 -0.95
C GLU A 11 5.36 -12.19 -0.18
N LEU A 12 6.28 -11.26 -0.42
CA LEU A 12 6.24 -9.91 0.13
C LEU A 12 5.50 -8.98 -0.83
N ALA A 13 4.25 -8.68 -0.52
CA ALA A 13 3.40 -7.85 -1.37
C ALA A 13 3.55 -6.35 -1.09
N LEU A 14 3.90 -5.97 0.16
CA LEU A 14 4.29 -4.61 0.53
C LEU A 14 5.53 -4.68 1.42
N ASP A 15 6.56 -3.92 1.07
CA ASP A 15 7.84 -3.89 1.77
C ASP A 15 8.10 -2.48 2.34
N TYR A 16 7.91 -2.34 3.66
CA TYR A 16 8.11 -1.11 4.44
C TYR A 16 7.59 0.18 3.77
N VAL A 17 6.30 0.19 3.38
CA VAL A 17 5.69 1.34 2.73
C VAL A 17 5.31 2.41 3.76
N ASP A 18 5.82 3.62 3.54
CA ASP A 18 5.46 4.82 4.29
C ASP A 18 4.50 5.68 3.48
N LEU A 19 3.43 6.15 4.11
CA LEU A 19 2.47 7.07 3.51
C LEU A 19 2.20 8.23 4.46
N ASP A 20 2.28 9.45 3.95
CA ASP A 20 1.84 10.65 4.64
C ASP A 20 0.78 11.32 3.77
N ILE A 21 -0.49 11.21 4.17
CA ILE A 21 -1.65 11.69 3.41
C ILE A 21 -2.41 12.63 4.32
N GLN A 22 -2.63 13.85 3.84
CA GLN A 22 -3.28 14.90 4.61
C GLN A 22 -4.81 14.83 4.44
N LYS A 23 -5.54 15.40 5.41
CA LYS A 23 -7.00 15.44 5.34
C LYS A 23 -7.47 16.25 4.12
N GLY A 24 -8.29 15.62 3.29
CA GLY A 24 -8.85 16.24 2.08
C GLY A 24 -7.97 16.10 0.84
N GLU A 25 -6.82 15.45 0.94
CA GLU A 25 -5.95 15.18 -0.19
C GLU A 25 -6.53 14.06 -1.08
N ILE A 26 -6.44 14.25 -2.40
CA ILE A 26 -6.80 13.23 -3.40
C ILE A 26 -5.49 12.65 -3.94
N VAL A 27 -5.25 11.37 -3.66
CA VAL A 27 -4.03 10.67 -4.05
C VAL A 27 -4.34 9.59 -5.08
N GLY A 28 -3.58 9.57 -6.18
CA GLY A 28 -3.61 8.50 -7.17
C GLY A 28 -2.47 7.50 -6.93
N LEU A 29 -2.79 6.21 -6.89
CA LEU A 29 -1.79 5.14 -6.78
C LEU A 29 -1.57 4.48 -8.14
N LEU A 30 -0.41 4.74 -8.77
CA LEU A 30 -0.06 4.23 -10.10
C LEU A 30 1.08 3.21 -10.05
N GLY A 31 1.14 2.35 -11.07
CA GLY A 31 2.17 1.32 -11.21
C GLY A 31 1.68 0.13 -12.04
N PRO A 32 2.58 -0.77 -12.47
CA PRO A 32 2.23 -1.93 -13.28
C PRO A 32 1.34 -2.93 -12.53
N ASN A 33 0.73 -3.86 -13.25
CA ASN A 33 -0.01 -4.97 -12.64
C ASN A 33 0.92 -5.80 -11.76
N GLY A 34 0.43 -6.20 -10.58
CA GLY A 34 1.23 -6.93 -9.59
C GLY A 34 2.07 -6.05 -8.64
N ALA A 35 2.17 -4.73 -8.84
CA ALA A 35 2.97 -3.84 -8.00
C ALA A 35 2.45 -3.62 -6.55
N GLY A 36 1.47 -4.40 -6.08
CA GLY A 36 0.93 -4.27 -4.73
C GLY A 36 -0.11 -3.15 -4.53
N LYS A 37 -0.60 -2.49 -5.59
CA LYS A 37 -1.56 -1.37 -5.49
C LYS A 37 -2.85 -1.73 -4.74
N THR A 38 -3.54 -2.79 -5.18
CA THR A 38 -4.75 -3.27 -4.53
C THR A 38 -4.46 -3.75 -3.11
N THR A 39 -3.32 -4.41 -2.89
CA THR A 39 -2.88 -4.83 -1.57
C THR A 39 -2.70 -3.64 -0.62
N LEU A 40 -2.10 -2.55 -1.09
CA LEU A 40 -1.93 -1.32 -0.33
C LEU A 40 -3.29 -0.71 0.02
N ILE A 41 -4.19 -0.55 -0.97
CA ILE A 41 -5.52 0.00 -0.72
C ILE A 41 -6.29 -0.83 0.31
N HIS A 42 -6.37 -2.16 0.14
CA HIS A 42 -7.04 -3.02 1.12
C HIS A 42 -6.41 -2.92 2.52
N THR A 43 -5.08 -2.87 2.59
CA THR A 43 -4.38 -2.73 3.88
C THR A 43 -4.70 -1.41 4.58
N LEU A 44 -4.98 -0.34 3.82
CA LEU A 44 -5.36 0.97 4.34
C LEU A 44 -6.84 1.05 4.75
N THR A 45 -7.72 0.38 4.00
CA THR A 45 -9.18 0.47 4.21
C THR A 45 -9.74 -0.58 5.17
N GLY A 46 -8.96 -1.63 5.48
CA GLY A 46 -9.41 -2.79 6.27
C GLY A 46 -9.97 -3.90 5.38
#